data_AF-A0A9P4L546-F1
#
_entry.id   AF-A0A9P4L546-F1
#
_cell.length_a   1.000
_cell.length_b   1.000
_cell.length_c   1.000
_cell.angle_alpha   90.00
_cell.angle_beta   90.00
_cell.angle_gamma   90.00
#
_symmetry.space_group_name_H-M   'P 1'
#
loop_
_entity.id
_entity.type
_entity.pdbx_description
1 polymer ?
#
loop_
_entity_poly.entity_id
_entity_poly.type
_entity_poly.pdbx_seq_one_letter_code
_entity_poly.pdbx_strand_id
1 'polypeptide(L)'
;MLIDALKRPLPSEVHSTFYIASSLQSESIQALGYHLGITPRFFNFPYLQLSTGNTVEKYVFYSLQFMERYNIGHKPSEAYRSNTSPCYRFRATSGGQQPHEWHVTCLRLIFLKDPDGKRFQGLVQVDPLDDAIADGLKTLMTRDEDIPPGDAEEYAGLGQILSETIYIVTYTWAAFLTEAEAHLQVLSKKCVDDDLTQTEQLQYTRELHQLSPLWVQVRRRLITAKDLTEQMIEHPFFASIGGYDGRIAIKGYLSKQTKILDDHISRCNELAEQTNVLISLIFNIATLQDTRAAVEESKADNAFAASIRRVTMLTFVYLPLTLASSIFGMNMTQITGDHVQSPLWAYFVLAVALMVATFGGWFVWSRILSTMERMAKWRTSLPNA
;
A
#
# COMPACT_ATOMS: atom_id res chain seq x y z
N MET A 1 15.13 26.61 32.81
CA MET A 1 16.50 26.63 32.25
C MET A 1 16.58 27.34 30.89
N LEU A 2 15.58 27.20 30.00
CA LEU A 2 15.50 27.94 28.71
C LEU A 2 15.42 29.48 28.86
N ILE A 3 14.86 29.99 29.96
CA ILE A 3 14.67 31.43 30.21
C ILE A 3 16.01 32.15 30.51
N ASP A 4 17.01 31.48 31.09
CA ASP A 4 18.31 32.09 31.36
C ASP A 4 19.24 32.10 30.14
N ALA A 5 18.96 31.28 29.13
CA ALA A 5 19.72 31.22 27.87
C ALA A 5 19.33 32.33 26.87
N LEU A 6 18.27 33.10 27.16
CA LEU A 6 17.79 34.22 26.31
C LEU A 6 18.41 35.59 26.70
N LYS A 7 19.47 35.61 27.52
CA LYS A 7 20.19 36.85 27.85
C LYS A 7 20.90 37.39 26.61
N ARG A 8 20.59 38.65 26.26
CA ARG A 8 21.06 39.34 25.04
C ARG A 8 22.59 39.25 24.88
N PRO A 9 23.11 38.83 23.71
CA PRO A 9 24.51 39.05 23.37
C PRO A 9 24.79 40.55 23.15
N LEU A 10 26.02 40.97 23.48
CA LEU A 10 26.52 42.35 23.33
C LEU A 10 26.54 42.79 21.84
N PRO A 11 26.41 44.09 21.54
CA PRO A 11 25.94 44.59 20.24
C PRO A 11 27.01 44.74 19.15
N SER A 12 28.09 43.95 19.11
CA SER A 12 29.17 44.15 18.12
C SER A 12 29.26 43.14 16.98
N GLU A 13 28.43 42.09 16.93
CA GLU A 13 28.40 41.18 15.77
C GLU A 13 26.96 40.87 15.34
N VAL A 14 26.65 41.13 14.06
CA VAL A 14 25.30 41.00 13.50
C VAL A 14 25.08 39.57 13.05
N HIS A 15 24.79 38.68 14.00
CA HIS A 15 24.49 37.26 13.72
C HIS A 15 22.98 37.00 13.85
N SER A 16 22.39 36.33 12.86
CA SER A 16 21.03 35.79 12.97
C SER A 16 21.03 34.64 13.99
N THR A 17 20.05 34.58 14.88
CA THR A 17 19.98 33.53 15.93
C THR A 17 18.84 32.57 15.63
N PHE A 18 19.16 31.28 15.63
CA PHE A 18 18.20 30.22 15.42
C PHE A 18 18.21 29.22 16.57
N TYR A 19 17.01 28.85 17.00
CA TYR A 19 16.83 27.89 18.07
C TYR A 19 16.31 26.58 17.45
N ILE A 20 17.00 25.47 17.72
CA ILE A 20 16.49 24.13 17.42
C ILE A 20 15.89 23.59 18.73
N ALA A 21 14.61 23.27 18.70
CA ALA A 21 13.93 22.69 19.86
C ALA A 21 13.31 21.35 19.48
N SER A 22 13.76 20.28 20.16
CA SER A 22 13.17 18.95 20.06
C SER A 22 11.90 18.86 20.90
N SER A 23 11.87 19.49 22.08
CA SER A 23 10.71 19.53 22.97
C SER A 23 10.29 20.97 23.24
N LEU A 24 9.13 21.34 22.73
CA LEU A 24 8.43 22.56 23.14
C LEU A 24 7.15 22.13 23.85
N GLN A 25 7.14 22.26 25.18
CA GLN A 25 5.85 22.26 25.87
C GLN A 25 5.02 23.43 25.32
N SER A 26 3.70 23.28 25.26
CA SER A 26 2.81 24.31 24.73
C SER A 26 3.03 25.67 25.43
N GLU A 27 3.48 25.66 26.68
CA GLU A 27 3.83 26.87 27.43
C GLU A 27 5.07 27.60 26.89
N SER A 28 6.05 26.93 26.29
CA SER A 28 7.26 27.60 25.79
C SER A 28 7.02 28.31 24.45
N ILE A 29 6.15 27.76 23.59
CA ILE A 29 5.68 28.43 22.37
C ILE A 29 4.74 29.59 22.73
N GLN A 30 3.88 29.42 23.74
CA GLN A 30 3.06 30.51 24.26
C GLN A 30 3.89 31.61 24.93
N ALA A 31 4.96 31.26 25.66
CA ALA A 31 5.88 32.22 26.26
C ALA A 31 6.70 32.96 25.20
N LEU A 32 7.12 32.28 24.13
CA LEU A 32 7.78 32.91 22.97
C LEU A 32 6.79 33.84 22.24
N GLY A 33 5.56 33.37 22.00
CA GLY A 33 4.48 34.19 21.44
C GLY A 33 4.20 35.43 22.30
N TYR A 34 4.10 35.26 23.61
CA TYR A 34 3.93 36.36 24.57
C TYR A 34 5.10 37.35 24.53
N HIS A 35 6.35 36.86 24.48
CA HIS A 35 7.54 37.70 24.40
C HIS A 35 7.66 38.45 23.07
N LEU A 36 7.10 37.90 22.00
CA LEU A 36 7.10 38.44 20.64
C LEU A 36 5.82 39.25 20.31
N GLY A 37 4.90 39.41 21.27
CA GLY A 37 3.63 40.12 21.07
C GLY A 37 2.61 39.38 20.17
N ILE A 38 2.79 38.08 19.97
CA ILE A 38 1.92 37.19 19.19
C ILE A 38 0.91 36.54 20.13
N THR A 39 -0.38 36.71 19.85
CA THR A 39 -1.47 36.27 20.74
C THR A 39 -1.50 34.74 20.89
N PRO A 40 -1.70 34.18 22.10
CA PRO A 40 -1.56 32.73 22.38
C PRO A 40 -2.53 31.80 21.64
N ARG A 41 -3.53 32.33 20.93
CA ARG A 41 -4.51 31.56 20.15
C ARG A 41 -3.89 30.86 18.91
N PHE A 42 -2.64 31.18 18.57
CA PHE A 42 -1.93 30.65 17.41
C PHE A 42 -1.54 29.16 17.50
N PHE A 43 -1.44 28.59 18.71
CA PHE A 43 -0.65 27.36 18.92
C PHE A 43 -1.43 26.12 19.36
N ASN A 44 -2.76 26.22 19.41
CA ASN A 44 -3.63 25.05 19.53
C ASN A 44 -4.52 25.03 18.29
N PHE A 45 -4.32 24.09 17.35
CA PHE A 45 -5.35 23.26 16.69
C PHE A 45 -4.84 22.59 15.38
N PRO A 46 -5.43 21.43 15.01
CA PRO A 46 -5.13 20.70 13.79
C PRO A 46 -5.84 21.37 12.61
N TYR A 47 -5.06 21.97 11.73
CA TYR A 47 -5.43 22.57 10.44
C TYR A 47 -6.56 23.63 10.50
N LEU A 48 -6.17 24.91 10.59
CA LEU A 48 -7.03 26.04 10.25
C LEU A 48 -6.18 27.13 9.57
N GLN A 49 -6.50 27.48 8.33
CA GLN A 49 -5.92 28.65 7.66
C GLN A 49 -6.61 29.91 8.21
N LEU A 50 -5.89 30.71 8.98
CA LEU A 50 -6.37 31.97 9.54
C LEU A 50 -5.74 33.15 8.79
N SER A 51 -6.56 33.90 8.07
CA SER A 51 -6.19 35.22 7.53
C SER A 51 -6.48 36.27 8.60
N THR A 52 -5.43 36.89 9.13
CA THR A 52 -5.55 37.84 10.25
C THR A 52 -5.84 39.29 9.83
N GLY A 53 -6.10 39.57 8.56
CA GLY A 53 -6.46 40.91 8.05
C GLY A 53 -5.40 42.02 8.19
N ASN A 54 -4.32 41.76 8.94
CA ASN A 54 -3.16 42.63 9.06
C ASN A 54 -2.08 42.22 8.06
N THR A 55 -1.37 43.18 7.49
CA THR A 55 -0.17 42.95 6.66
C THR A 55 0.94 42.38 7.54
N VAL A 56 0.99 41.05 7.68
CA VAL A 56 1.98 40.35 8.47
C VAL A 56 3.29 40.29 7.68
N GLU A 57 4.06 41.38 7.68
CA GLU A 57 5.41 41.41 7.10
C GLU A 57 6.48 40.86 8.07
N LYS A 58 6.10 40.57 9.32
CA LYS A 58 7.07 40.35 10.42
C LYS A 58 7.32 38.89 10.80
N TYR A 59 6.51 37.95 10.36
CA TYR A 59 6.75 36.53 10.63
C TYR A 59 6.17 35.63 9.55
N VAL A 60 6.74 34.43 9.45
CA VAL A 60 6.27 33.38 8.56
C VAL A 60 6.37 32.05 9.28
N PHE A 61 5.32 31.23 9.12
CA PHE A 61 5.22 29.91 9.73
C PHE A 61 5.02 28.86 8.65
N TYR A 62 5.82 27.80 8.71
CA TYR A 62 5.69 26.64 7.83
C TYR A 62 5.68 25.35 8.64
N SER A 63 4.86 24.42 8.20
CA SER A 63 4.79 23.07 8.76
C SER A 63 4.87 22.09 7.60
N LEU A 64 5.86 21.22 7.64
CA LEU A 64 6.13 20.23 6.62
C LEU A 64 6.02 18.84 7.21
N GLN A 65 5.34 17.95 6.50
CA GLN A 65 5.24 16.54 6.87
C GLN A 65 5.89 15.68 5.80
N PHE A 66 6.71 14.72 6.22
CA PHE A 66 7.39 13.78 5.34
C PHE A 66 7.61 12.44 6.04
N MET A 67 8.01 11.42 5.29
CA MET A 67 8.31 10.10 5.85
C MET A 67 9.77 10.06 6.29
N GLU A 68 10.07 9.62 7.51
CA GLU A 68 11.44 9.45 8.04
C GLU A 68 11.63 8.03 8.61
N ARG A 69 12.89 7.58 8.70
CA ARG A 69 13.27 6.26 9.21
C ARG A 69 13.36 6.26 10.74
N TYR A 70 12.68 5.30 11.35
CA TYR A 70 12.76 5.05 12.78
C TYR A 70 13.14 3.60 13.06
N ASN A 71 14.00 3.39 14.06
CA ASN A 71 14.27 2.05 14.57
C ASN A 71 12.96 1.42 15.09
N ILE A 72 12.83 0.10 14.93
CA ILE A 72 11.65 -0.63 15.40
C ILE A 72 11.42 -0.35 16.90
N GLY A 73 10.19 -0.03 17.25
CA GLY A 73 9.79 0.32 18.62
C GLY A 73 9.92 1.81 18.97
N HIS A 74 10.55 2.62 18.10
CA HIS A 74 10.56 4.07 18.21
C HIS A 74 9.51 4.64 17.26
N LYS A 75 8.70 5.58 17.74
CA LYS A 75 7.66 6.25 16.94
C LYS A 75 7.77 7.75 17.18
N PRO A 76 7.61 8.61 16.16
CA PRO A 76 7.54 10.05 16.37
C PRO A 76 6.30 10.44 17.16
N SER A 77 6.35 11.59 17.82
CA SER A 77 5.19 12.19 18.47
C SER A 77 3.99 12.33 17.53
N GLU A 78 4.23 12.60 16.25
CA GLU A 78 3.17 12.69 15.23
C GLU A 78 2.49 11.33 14.98
N ALA A 79 3.23 10.22 15.05
CA ALA A 79 2.65 8.87 14.97
C ALA A 79 1.85 8.47 16.22
N TYR A 80 2.14 9.05 17.39
CA TYR A 80 1.32 8.85 18.60
C TYR A 80 0.00 9.63 18.58
N ARG A 81 -0.08 10.72 17.79
CA ARG A 81 -1.30 11.54 17.71
C ARG A 81 -2.45 10.86 16.99
N SER A 82 -2.14 9.92 16.09
CA SER A 82 -3.15 9.13 15.40
C SER A 82 -2.70 7.71 15.15
N ASN A 83 -3.50 6.74 15.61
CA ASN A 83 -3.33 5.32 15.27
C ASN A 83 -3.46 5.05 13.76
N THR A 84 -3.94 6.03 12.98
CA THR A 84 -4.05 5.96 11.51
C THR A 84 -2.87 6.63 10.79
N SER A 85 -1.85 7.11 11.52
CA SER A 85 -0.65 7.65 10.89
C SER A 85 0.00 6.57 10.03
N PRO A 86 0.29 6.84 8.74
CA PRO A 86 0.87 5.82 7.87
C PRO A 86 2.24 5.41 8.43
N CYS A 87 2.38 4.11 8.63
CA CYS A 87 3.64 3.45 8.91
C CYS A 87 3.83 2.36 7.85
N TYR A 88 5.06 2.24 7.34
CA TYR A 88 5.38 1.14 6.44
C TYR A 88 6.79 0.62 6.66
N ARG A 89 6.94 -0.70 6.55
CA ARG A 89 8.22 -1.41 6.67
C ARG A 89 8.54 -2.12 5.37
N PHE A 90 9.52 -1.58 4.64
CA PHE A 90 9.95 -2.17 3.37
C PHE A 90 10.74 -3.47 3.58
N ARG A 91 10.76 -4.31 2.55
CA ARG A 91 11.64 -5.49 2.49
C ARG A 91 13.01 -5.08 1.95
N ALA A 92 14.05 -5.62 2.56
CA ALA A 92 15.40 -5.56 2.04
C ALA A 92 15.54 -6.45 0.81
N THR A 93 16.52 -6.14 -0.04
CA THR A 93 16.87 -6.94 -1.24
C THR A 93 17.31 -8.36 -0.88
N SER A 94 17.81 -8.58 0.33
CA SER A 94 18.15 -9.89 0.89
C SER A 94 16.94 -10.75 1.26
N GLY A 95 15.71 -10.21 1.16
CA GLY A 95 14.45 -10.92 1.41
C GLY A 95 13.86 -10.72 2.81
N GLY A 96 14.66 -10.26 3.77
CA GLY A 96 14.21 -9.88 5.12
C GLY A 96 13.47 -8.53 5.15
N GLN A 97 12.84 -8.19 6.28
CA GLN A 97 12.32 -6.83 6.49
C GLN A 97 13.47 -5.90 6.91
N GLN A 98 13.42 -4.63 6.47
CA GLN A 98 14.39 -3.61 6.90
C GLN A 98 14.40 -3.46 8.43
N PRO A 99 15.53 -3.09 9.06
CA PRO A 99 15.61 -2.94 10.52
C PRO A 99 14.88 -1.69 11.06
N HIS A 100 14.32 -0.88 10.16
CA HIS A 100 13.60 0.35 10.46
C HIS A 100 12.19 0.35 9.85
N GLU A 101 11.36 1.25 10.36
CA GLU A 101 10.03 1.58 9.86
C GLU A 101 10.00 3.04 9.40
N TRP A 102 9.23 3.32 8.36
CA TRP A 102 8.98 4.67 7.91
C TRP A 102 7.75 5.22 8.59
N HIS A 103 7.89 6.33 9.32
CA HIS A 103 6.80 7.03 9.98
C HIS A 103 6.73 8.48 9.49
N VAL A 104 5.57 9.11 9.68
CA VAL A 104 5.41 10.54 9.38
C VAL A 104 6.10 11.36 10.46
N THR A 105 7.06 12.18 10.05
CA THR A 105 7.65 13.25 10.85
C THR A 105 7.00 14.58 10.47
N CYS A 106 6.94 15.51 11.43
CA CYS A 106 6.60 16.91 11.19
C CYS A 106 7.76 17.82 11.57
N LEU A 107 8.16 18.69 10.64
CA LEU A 107 9.11 19.76 10.88
C LEU A 107 8.38 21.10 10.80
N ARG A 108 8.57 21.96 11.79
CA ARG A 108 7.96 23.30 11.84
C ARG A 108 9.04 24.37 11.84
N LEU A 109 8.91 25.34 10.94
CA LEU A 109 9.79 26.48 10.82
C LEU A 109 9.02 27.74 11.15
N ILE A 110 9.57 28.54 12.05
CA ILE A 110 9.07 29.89 12.34
C ILE A 110 10.20 30.86 12.02
N PHE A 111 9.93 31.82 11.15
CA PHE A 111 10.84 32.90 10.84
C PHE A 111 10.24 34.22 11.31
N LEU A 112 11.04 35.03 11.95
CA LEU A 112 10.69 36.32 12.53
C LEU A 112 11.66 37.35 11.99
N LYS A 113 11.12 38.48 11.55
CA LYS A 113 11.88 39.64 11.10
C LYS A 113 11.81 40.71 12.18
N ASP A 114 12.98 41.16 12.62
CA ASP A 114 13.13 42.27 13.58
C ASP A 114 12.45 43.53 13.01
N PRO A 115 11.79 44.39 13.80
CA PRO A 115 11.24 45.69 13.36
C PRO A 115 12.15 46.53 12.45
N ASP A 116 13.47 46.45 12.62
CA ASP A 116 14.44 47.18 11.79
C ASP A 116 14.64 46.55 10.40
N GLY A 117 14.06 45.37 10.18
CA GLY A 117 14.10 44.61 8.93
C GLY A 117 15.46 44.00 8.57
N LYS A 118 16.47 44.20 9.41
CA LYS A 118 17.87 43.80 9.18
C LYS A 118 18.26 42.48 9.84
N ARG A 119 17.51 42.03 10.85
CA ARG A 119 17.82 40.81 11.62
C ARG A 119 16.68 39.80 11.50
N PHE A 120 17.08 38.54 11.45
CA PHE A 120 16.16 37.42 11.45
C PHE A 120 16.37 36.58 12.71
N GLN A 121 15.26 36.16 13.30
CA GLN A 121 15.24 35.13 14.32
C GLN A 121 14.42 33.98 13.77
N GLY A 122 14.85 32.75 14.03
CA GLY A 122 14.04 31.60 13.64
C GLY A 122 14.01 30.50 14.69
N LEU A 123 12.95 29.73 14.64
CA LEU A 123 12.75 28.55 15.46
C LEU A 123 12.50 27.37 14.53
N VAL A 124 13.38 26.38 14.60
CA VAL A 124 13.18 25.09 13.98
C VAL A 124 12.70 24.14 15.08
N GLN A 125 11.44 23.76 15.00
CA GLN A 125 10.89 22.73 15.87
C GLN A 125 10.93 21.40 15.12
N VAL A 126 11.68 20.47 15.68
CA VAL A 126 11.75 19.06 15.27
C VAL A 126 10.94 18.23 16.28
N ASP A 127 10.53 17.03 15.89
CA ASP A 127 9.90 16.09 16.82
C ASP A 127 10.89 15.73 17.95
N PRO A 128 10.45 15.67 19.23
CA PRO A 128 11.32 15.36 20.35
C PRO A 128 11.95 13.96 20.29
N LEU A 129 11.36 13.07 19.50
CA LEU A 129 11.84 11.69 19.32
C LEU A 129 12.63 11.52 18.03
N ASP A 130 12.88 12.61 17.30
CA ASP A 130 13.60 12.62 16.02
C ASP A 130 14.97 13.28 16.19
N ASP A 131 15.77 12.68 17.08
CA ASP A 131 17.15 13.09 17.34
C ASP A 131 18.01 13.02 16.07
N ALA A 132 17.70 12.10 15.14
CA ALA A 132 18.43 11.93 13.89
C ALA A 132 18.30 13.16 12.98
N ILE A 133 17.10 13.71 12.81
CA ILE A 133 16.91 14.94 12.04
C ILE A 133 17.49 16.14 12.77
N ALA A 134 17.32 16.21 14.09
CA ALA A 134 17.89 17.29 14.89
C ALA A 134 19.43 17.30 14.80
N ASP A 135 20.08 16.16 14.91
CA ASP A 135 21.52 15.99 14.76
C ASP A 135 21.99 16.23 13.32
N GLY A 136 21.21 15.78 12.33
CA GLY A 136 21.47 16.03 10.91
C GLY A 136 21.44 17.53 10.59
N LEU A 137 20.38 18.22 11.00
CA LEU A 137 20.26 19.68 10.88
C LEU A 137 21.39 20.38 11.63
N LYS A 138 21.65 19.99 12.88
CA LYS A 138 22.75 20.56 13.66
C LYS A 138 24.08 20.40 12.94
N THR A 139 24.37 19.21 12.41
CA THR A 139 25.62 18.91 11.69
C THR A 139 25.75 19.73 10.40
N LEU A 140 24.65 19.91 9.64
CA LEU A 140 24.66 20.77 8.46
C LEU A 140 24.83 22.25 8.84
N MET A 141 24.10 22.70 9.85
CA MET A 141 24.14 24.10 10.32
C MET A 141 25.47 24.46 10.99
N THR A 142 26.21 23.49 11.53
CA THR A 142 27.56 23.69 12.11
C THR A 142 28.68 23.37 11.13
N ARG A 143 28.38 23.03 9.87
CA ARG A 143 29.39 22.67 8.86
C ARG A 143 30.21 23.88 8.37
N ASP A 144 29.86 25.08 8.81
CA ASP A 144 30.54 26.37 8.60
C ASP A 144 32.00 26.42 9.07
N GLU A 145 32.54 25.41 9.77
CA GLU A 145 33.98 25.38 10.08
C GLU A 145 34.87 24.97 8.89
N ASP A 146 34.35 24.30 7.85
CA ASP A 146 35.21 23.68 6.80
C ASP A 146 34.87 24.05 5.33
N ILE A 147 33.72 24.66 5.03
CA ILE A 147 33.32 24.99 3.64
C ILE A 147 32.73 26.41 3.62
N PRO A 148 33.32 27.36 2.87
CA PRO A 148 32.80 28.72 2.84
C PRO A 148 31.39 28.75 2.25
N PRO A 149 30.43 29.46 2.87
CA PRO A 149 29.10 29.64 2.32
C PRO A 149 29.21 30.26 0.92
N GLY A 150 28.38 29.81 -0.03
CA GLY A 150 28.30 30.46 -1.34
C GLY A 150 27.82 31.91 -1.21
N ASP A 151 28.00 32.74 -2.23
CA ASP A 151 27.57 34.16 -2.24
C ASP A 151 26.07 34.38 -1.90
N ALA A 152 25.27 33.31 -1.99
CA ALA A 152 23.86 33.22 -1.60
C ALA A 152 23.62 33.12 -0.08
N GLU A 153 24.55 32.48 0.61
CA GLU A 153 24.48 32.01 2.01
C GLU A 153 25.14 33.01 2.96
N GLU A 154 26.06 33.85 2.45
CA GLU A 154 26.80 34.88 3.20
C GLU A 154 25.89 35.98 3.78
N TYR A 155 24.68 36.18 3.22
CA TYR A 155 23.72 37.15 3.73
C TYR A 155 22.62 36.49 4.61
N ALA A 156 22.92 36.45 5.91
CA ALA A 156 22.00 36.40 7.05
C ALA A 156 21.50 35.04 7.57
N GLY A 157 22.14 33.90 7.26
CA GLY A 157 21.91 32.57 7.89
C GLY A 157 20.51 31.93 7.69
N LEU A 158 19.52 32.73 7.28
CA LEU A 158 18.15 32.34 6.98
C LEU A 158 18.08 31.52 5.68
N GLY A 159 18.88 31.89 4.68
CA GLY A 159 19.05 31.13 3.43
C GLY A 159 19.63 29.75 3.68
N GLN A 160 20.65 29.66 4.54
CA GLN A 160 21.31 28.41 4.92
C GLN A 160 20.35 27.44 5.60
N ILE A 161 19.64 27.87 6.64
CA ILE A 161 18.70 26.99 7.37
C ILE A 161 17.55 26.52 6.51
N LEU A 162 17.01 27.42 5.70
CA LEU A 162 15.98 27.05 4.74
C LEU A 162 16.52 26.03 3.73
N SER A 163 17.72 26.28 3.21
CA SER A 163 18.35 25.41 2.23
C SER A 163 18.62 24.02 2.80
N GLU A 164 19.19 23.94 3.99
CA GLU A 164 19.54 22.70 4.68
C GLU A 164 18.30 21.92 5.11
N THR A 165 17.25 22.63 5.56
CA THR A 165 15.98 21.98 5.89
C THR A 165 15.34 21.35 4.67
N ILE A 166 15.24 22.10 3.56
CA ILE A 166 14.69 21.56 2.30
C ILE A 166 15.59 20.45 1.76
N TYR A 167 16.91 20.58 1.93
CA TYR A 167 17.86 19.54 1.54
C TYR A 167 17.64 18.24 2.31
N ILE A 168 17.52 18.28 3.64
CA ILE A 168 17.25 17.09 4.45
C ILE A 168 15.92 16.46 4.03
N VAL A 169 14.87 17.25 3.85
CA VAL A 169 13.55 16.74 3.44
C VAL A 169 13.64 16.06 2.07
N THR A 170 14.26 16.70 1.09
CA THR A 170 14.40 16.13 -0.26
C THR A 170 15.28 14.88 -0.24
N TYR A 171 16.37 14.89 0.52
CA TYR A 171 17.22 13.71 0.74
C TYR A 171 16.45 12.55 1.36
N THR A 172 15.69 12.79 2.44
CA THR A 172 14.87 11.77 3.09
C THR A 172 13.83 11.20 2.12
N TRP A 173 13.17 12.03 1.30
CA TRP A 173 12.25 11.53 0.27
C TRP A 173 12.93 10.67 -0.78
N ALA A 174 14.13 11.04 -1.24
CA ALA A 174 14.89 10.21 -2.17
C ALA A 174 15.19 8.84 -1.56
N ALA A 175 15.61 8.83 -0.29
CA ALA A 175 15.92 7.64 0.47
C ALA A 175 14.68 6.75 0.70
N PHE A 176 13.49 7.33 0.89
CA PHE A 176 12.22 6.63 0.95
C PHE A 176 11.87 5.97 -0.39
N LEU A 177 11.88 6.74 -1.47
CA LEU A 177 11.50 6.26 -2.79
C LEU A 177 12.41 5.13 -3.28
N THR A 178 13.73 5.23 -3.04
CA THR A 178 14.68 4.18 -3.40
C THR A 178 14.44 2.87 -2.64
N GLU A 179 14.12 2.93 -1.35
CA GLU A 179 13.76 1.71 -0.60
C GLU A 179 12.43 1.11 -1.07
N ALA A 180 11.47 1.97 -1.37
CA ALA A 180 10.15 1.54 -1.82
C ALA A 180 10.23 0.89 -3.21
N GLU A 181 11.08 1.42 -4.09
CA GLU A 181 11.40 0.85 -5.41
C GLU A 181 12.08 -0.52 -5.27
N ALA A 182 13.09 -0.64 -4.40
CA ALA A 182 13.73 -1.92 -4.13
C ALA A 182 12.75 -2.96 -3.56
N HIS A 183 11.85 -2.55 -2.68
CA HIS A 183 10.80 -3.41 -2.15
C HIS A 183 9.84 -3.88 -3.24
N LEU A 184 9.41 -2.98 -4.12
CA LEU A 184 8.52 -3.32 -5.22
C LEU A 184 9.19 -4.27 -6.22
N GLN A 185 10.48 -4.09 -6.51
CA GLN A 185 11.25 -5.02 -7.34
C GLN A 185 11.32 -6.42 -6.74
N VAL A 186 11.53 -6.52 -5.41
CA VAL A 186 11.50 -7.80 -4.70
C VAL A 186 10.11 -8.45 -4.80
N LEU A 187 9.04 -7.69 -4.58
CA LEU A 187 7.66 -8.19 -4.73
C LEU A 187 7.37 -8.62 -6.16
N SER A 188 7.77 -7.83 -7.15
CA SER A 188 7.59 -8.14 -8.57
C SER A 188 8.25 -9.47 -8.94
N LYS A 189 9.52 -9.66 -8.57
CA LYS A 189 10.24 -10.90 -8.82
C LYS A 189 9.54 -12.11 -8.20
N LYS A 190 9.02 -11.96 -6.98
CA LYS A 190 8.30 -13.04 -6.30
C LYS A 190 6.92 -13.30 -6.89
N CYS A 191 6.20 -12.30 -7.37
CA CYS A 191 4.88 -12.50 -7.98
C CYS A 191 4.95 -13.30 -9.29
N VAL A 192 6.11 -13.33 -9.95
CA VAL A 192 6.35 -14.06 -11.21
C VAL A 192 6.86 -15.49 -10.96
N ASP A 193 7.18 -15.85 -9.72
CA ASP A 193 7.68 -17.19 -9.40
C ASP A 193 6.55 -18.24 -9.52
N ASP A 194 6.79 -19.29 -10.30
CA ASP A 194 5.78 -20.30 -10.67
C ASP A 194 5.36 -21.18 -9.48
N ASP A 195 6.20 -21.29 -8.46
CA ASP A 195 6.01 -22.15 -7.28
C ASP A 195 5.33 -21.44 -6.09
N LEU A 196 4.65 -20.31 -6.33
CA LEU A 196 4.03 -19.54 -5.25
C LEU A 196 2.92 -20.33 -4.54
N THR A 197 3.07 -20.51 -3.23
CA THR A 197 2.02 -21.11 -2.41
C THR A 197 0.82 -20.16 -2.26
N GLN A 198 -0.39 -20.71 -2.10
CA GLN A 198 -1.62 -19.91 -1.91
C GLN A 198 -1.52 -18.95 -0.71
N THR A 199 -0.80 -19.34 0.34
CA THR A 199 -0.54 -18.50 1.52
C THR A 199 0.37 -17.32 1.22
N GLU A 200 1.40 -17.51 0.40
CA GLU A 200 2.31 -16.45 -0.02
C GLU A 200 1.63 -15.48 -0.99
N GLN A 201 0.79 -15.99 -1.89
CA GLN A 201 -0.03 -15.16 -2.77
C GLN A 201 -0.94 -14.22 -1.97
N LEU A 202 -1.64 -14.73 -0.95
CA LEU A 202 -2.49 -13.92 -0.10
C LEU A 202 -1.67 -12.86 0.66
N GLN A 203 -0.47 -13.22 1.12
CA GLN A 203 0.43 -12.29 1.80
C GLN A 203 0.90 -11.17 0.86
N TYR A 204 1.40 -11.48 -0.33
CA TYR A 204 1.86 -10.46 -1.28
C TYR A 204 0.71 -9.59 -1.79
N THR A 205 -0.47 -10.18 -2.02
CA THR A 205 -1.68 -9.43 -2.37
C THR A 205 -2.01 -8.40 -1.28
N ARG A 206 -1.95 -8.80 -0.01
CA ARG A 206 -2.17 -7.90 1.12
C ARG A 206 -1.11 -6.80 1.20
N GLU A 207 0.17 -7.13 1.03
CA GLU A 207 1.27 -6.17 1.05
C GLU A 207 1.12 -5.13 -0.08
N LEU A 208 0.79 -5.56 -1.30
CA LEU A 208 0.55 -4.67 -2.44
C LEU A 208 -0.66 -3.74 -2.20
N HIS A 209 -1.77 -4.27 -1.65
CA HIS A 209 -2.93 -3.45 -1.32
C HIS A 209 -2.68 -2.45 -0.18
N GLN A 210 -1.75 -2.73 0.73
CA GLN A 210 -1.34 -1.77 1.77
C GLN A 210 -0.49 -0.63 1.19
N LEU A 211 0.24 -0.86 0.09
CA LEU A 211 1.02 0.18 -0.60
C LEU A 211 0.12 1.20 -1.32
N SER A 212 -1.03 0.78 -1.87
CA SER A 212 -1.94 1.68 -2.59
C SER A 212 -2.34 2.96 -1.82
N PRO A 213 -2.87 2.88 -0.56
CA PRO A 213 -3.17 4.07 0.22
C PRO A 213 -1.91 4.82 0.67
N LEU A 214 -0.77 4.13 0.84
CA LEU A 214 0.51 4.77 1.18
C LEU A 214 0.96 5.71 0.05
N TRP A 215 0.87 5.30 -1.21
CA TRP A 215 1.25 6.14 -2.36
C TRP A 215 0.44 7.43 -2.45
N VAL A 216 -0.87 7.35 -2.22
CA VAL A 216 -1.73 8.54 -2.19
C VAL A 216 -1.27 9.51 -1.10
N GLN A 217 -0.92 8.98 0.06
CA GLN A 217 -0.47 9.77 1.21
C GLN A 217 0.92 10.37 1.02
N VAL A 218 1.86 9.64 0.42
CA VAL A 218 3.20 10.11 0.06
C VAL A 218 3.11 11.21 -1.00
N ARG A 219 2.36 10.96 -2.08
CA ARG A 219 2.16 11.94 -3.16
C ARG A 219 1.57 13.25 -2.64
N ARG A 220 0.54 13.20 -1.80
CA ARG A 220 -0.07 14.40 -1.20
C ARG A 220 0.98 15.25 -0.46
N ARG A 221 1.85 14.61 0.32
CA ARG A 221 2.89 15.30 1.09
C ARG A 221 4.00 15.86 0.21
N LEU A 222 4.41 15.14 -0.83
CA LEU A 222 5.36 15.65 -1.83
C LEU A 222 4.81 16.87 -2.56
N ILE A 223 3.53 16.86 -2.95
CA ILE A 223 2.85 18.02 -3.55
C ILE A 223 2.84 19.20 -2.57
N THR A 224 2.45 18.98 -1.31
CA THR A 224 2.49 20.05 -0.29
C THR A 224 3.89 20.61 -0.08
N ALA A 225 4.93 19.76 -0.11
CA ALA A 225 6.32 20.21 -0.03
C ALA A 225 6.71 21.06 -1.25
N LYS A 226 6.32 20.65 -2.46
CA LYS A 226 6.55 21.39 -3.70
C LYS A 226 5.86 22.75 -3.67
N ASP A 227 4.55 22.76 -3.40
CA ASP A 227 3.74 23.97 -3.33
C ASP A 227 4.31 24.95 -2.30
N LEU A 228 4.80 24.43 -1.16
CA LEU A 228 5.49 25.23 -0.16
C LEU A 228 6.75 25.88 -0.75
N THR A 229 7.63 25.12 -1.41
CA THR A 229 8.84 25.70 -2.03
C THR A 229 8.52 26.76 -3.07
N GLU A 230 7.47 26.57 -3.88
CA GLU A 230 6.99 27.54 -4.86
C GLU A 230 6.47 28.82 -4.18
N GLN A 231 5.65 28.67 -3.14
CA GLN A 231 5.15 29.80 -2.35
C GLN A 231 6.30 30.58 -1.69
N MET A 232 7.34 29.89 -1.22
CA MET A 232 8.52 30.55 -0.62
C MET A 232 9.30 31.39 -1.63
N ILE A 233 9.34 30.99 -2.90
CA ILE A 233 9.98 31.79 -3.97
C ILE A 233 9.24 33.12 -4.19
N GLU A 234 7.90 33.10 -4.10
CA GLU A 234 7.06 34.26 -4.37
C GLU A 234 6.81 35.14 -3.14
N HIS A 235 7.02 34.60 -1.93
CA HIS A 235 6.62 35.28 -0.71
C HIS A 235 7.44 36.56 -0.45
N PRO A 236 6.79 37.71 -0.15
CA PRO A 236 7.45 39.00 0.06
C PRO A 236 8.53 38.99 1.15
N PHE A 237 8.36 38.12 2.17
CA PHE A 237 9.35 37.91 3.22
C PHE A 237 10.72 37.54 2.65
N PHE A 238 10.77 36.58 1.71
CA PHE A 238 12.02 36.14 1.09
C PHE A 238 12.48 37.08 -0.02
N ALA A 239 11.56 37.77 -0.68
CA ALA A 239 11.89 38.80 -1.67
C ALA A 239 12.68 39.99 -1.08
N SER A 240 12.61 40.19 0.24
CA SER A 240 13.28 41.27 0.96
C SER A 240 14.67 40.91 1.51
N ILE A 241 15.15 39.69 1.30
CA ILE A 241 16.43 39.19 1.85
C ILE A 241 17.58 39.45 0.88
N GLY A 242 18.69 40.02 1.38
CA GLY A 242 20.00 39.95 0.72
C GLY A 242 20.21 40.80 -0.54
N GLY A 243 19.36 41.80 -0.80
CA GLY A 243 19.48 42.63 -2.01
C GLY A 243 19.17 41.84 -3.29
N TYR A 244 19.63 42.33 -4.45
CA TYR A 244 19.33 41.72 -5.76
C TYR A 244 19.97 40.33 -5.92
N ASP A 245 21.23 40.18 -5.49
CA ASP A 245 22.02 38.96 -5.70
C ASP A 245 21.59 37.80 -4.78
N GLY A 246 21.34 38.08 -3.49
CA GLY A 246 20.82 37.06 -2.56
C GLY A 246 19.44 36.53 -2.96
N ARG A 247 18.58 37.39 -3.51
CA ARG A 247 17.28 37.00 -4.05
C ARG A 247 17.41 36.05 -5.25
N ILE A 248 18.33 36.34 -6.17
CA ILE A 248 18.56 35.48 -7.35
C ILE A 248 19.04 34.10 -6.89
N ALA A 249 19.94 34.05 -5.92
CA ALA A 249 20.53 32.80 -5.47
C ALA A 249 19.55 31.93 -4.67
N ILE A 250 18.78 32.50 -3.72
CA ILE A 250 17.71 31.79 -3.01
C ILE A 250 16.65 31.28 -4.00
N LYS A 251 16.22 32.13 -4.94
CA LYS A 251 15.28 31.73 -5.98
C LYS A 251 15.83 30.59 -6.84
N GLY A 252 17.10 30.65 -7.24
CA GLY A 252 17.77 29.61 -8.02
C GLY A 252 17.81 28.28 -7.27
N TYR A 253 18.19 28.31 -5.99
CA TYR A 253 18.21 27.14 -5.12
C TYR A 253 16.82 26.52 -4.95
N LEU A 254 15.82 27.31 -4.53
CA LEU A 254 14.46 26.83 -4.33
C LEU A 254 13.87 26.29 -5.63
N SER A 255 14.12 26.95 -6.77
CA SER A 255 13.68 26.46 -8.08
C SER A 255 14.31 25.10 -8.43
N LYS A 256 15.56 24.85 -8.04
CA LYS A 256 16.21 23.55 -8.18
C LYS A 256 15.53 22.50 -7.30
N GLN A 257 15.21 22.84 -6.04
CA GLN A 257 14.52 21.95 -5.12
C GLN A 257 13.09 21.63 -5.57
N THR A 258 12.37 22.60 -6.12
CA THR A 258 11.05 22.38 -6.74
C THR A 258 11.14 21.35 -7.86
N LYS A 259 12.17 21.40 -8.72
CA LYS A 259 12.38 20.40 -9.78
C LYS A 259 12.67 19.01 -9.23
N ILE A 260 13.46 18.91 -8.15
CA ILE A 260 13.72 17.63 -7.48
C ILE A 260 12.44 17.05 -6.90
N LEU A 261 11.62 17.87 -6.24
CA LEU A 261 10.33 17.45 -5.70
C LEU A 261 9.36 17.03 -6.81
N ASP A 262 9.38 17.69 -7.97
CA ASP A 262 8.59 17.31 -9.14
C ASP A 262 9.01 15.93 -9.69
N ASP A 263 10.31 15.67 -9.78
CA ASP A 263 10.86 14.34 -10.12
C ASP A 263 10.41 13.28 -9.12
N HIS A 264 10.47 13.58 -7.81
CA HIS A 264 10.00 12.67 -6.76
C HIS A 264 8.49 12.38 -6.87
N ILE A 265 7.68 13.37 -7.27
CA ILE A 265 6.25 13.17 -7.54
C ILE A 265 6.06 12.24 -8.74
N SER A 266 6.84 12.41 -9.80
CA SER A 266 6.81 11.52 -10.98
C SER A 266 7.16 10.08 -10.58
N ARG A 267 8.28 9.88 -9.88
CA ARG A 267 8.70 8.57 -9.37
C ARG A 267 7.64 7.93 -8.48
N CYS A 268 6.99 8.69 -7.61
CA CYS A 268 5.89 8.18 -6.79
C CYS A 268 4.69 7.71 -7.63
N ASN A 269 4.37 8.40 -8.73
CA ASN A 269 3.29 7.99 -9.63
C ASN A 269 3.64 6.69 -10.37
N GLU A 270 4.87 6.56 -10.85
CA GLU A 270 5.36 5.34 -11.50
C GLU A 270 5.29 4.14 -10.54
N LEU A 271 5.73 4.30 -9.29
CA LEU A 271 5.63 3.25 -8.27
C LEU A 271 4.18 2.86 -7.96
N ALA A 272 3.27 3.84 -7.93
CA ALA A 272 1.84 3.57 -7.74
C ALA A 272 1.24 2.79 -8.91
N GLU A 273 1.61 3.14 -10.15
CA GLU A 273 1.19 2.43 -11.35
C GLU A 273 1.75 1.00 -11.37
N GLN A 274 3.05 0.82 -11.11
CA GLN A 274 3.67 -0.51 -11.02
C GLN A 274 3.00 -1.37 -9.95
N THR A 275 2.62 -0.78 -8.80
CA THR A 275 1.86 -1.49 -7.76
C THR A 275 0.52 -2.00 -8.29
N ASN A 276 -0.23 -1.18 -9.05
CA ASN A 276 -1.51 -1.58 -9.64
C ASN A 276 -1.35 -2.68 -10.70
N VAL A 277 -0.27 -2.62 -11.49
CA VAL A 277 0.08 -3.68 -12.45
C VAL A 277 0.36 -4.99 -11.72
N LEU A 278 1.15 -4.97 -10.63
CA LEU A 278 1.43 -6.15 -9.83
C LEU A 278 0.20 -6.73 -9.15
N ILE A 279 -0.70 -5.88 -8.64
CA ILE A 279 -2.00 -6.31 -8.10
C ILE A 279 -2.80 -7.05 -9.18
N SER A 280 -2.88 -6.48 -10.39
CA SER A 280 -3.60 -7.13 -11.49
C SER A 280 -2.95 -8.44 -11.92
N LEU A 281 -1.61 -8.49 -11.94
CA LEU A 281 -0.86 -9.70 -12.26
C LEU A 281 -1.14 -10.83 -11.27
N ILE A 282 -1.05 -10.56 -9.95
CA ILE A 282 -1.27 -11.59 -8.93
C ILE A 282 -2.71 -12.09 -8.94
N PHE A 283 -3.70 -11.23 -9.20
CA PHE A 283 -5.09 -11.65 -9.38
C PHE A 283 -5.27 -12.55 -10.60
N ASN A 284 -4.63 -12.23 -11.73
CA ASN A 284 -4.68 -13.06 -12.92
C ASN A 284 -4.03 -14.43 -12.69
N ILE A 285 -2.90 -14.48 -11.99
CA ILE A 285 -2.23 -15.75 -11.65
C ILE A 285 -3.12 -16.60 -10.73
N ALA A 286 -3.70 -16.01 -9.68
CA ALA A 286 -4.61 -16.72 -8.79
C ALA A 286 -5.83 -17.28 -9.55
N THR A 287 -6.43 -16.47 -10.43
CA THR A 287 -7.57 -16.91 -11.28
C THR A 287 -7.16 -18.05 -12.22
N LEU A 288 -5.96 -18.01 -12.79
CA LEU A 288 -5.44 -19.09 -13.64
C LEU A 288 -5.18 -20.38 -12.86
N GLN A 289 -4.73 -20.29 -11.61
CA GLN A 289 -4.57 -21.46 -10.75
C GLN A 289 -5.92 -22.09 -10.36
N ASP A 290 -6.90 -21.28 -9.96
CA ASP A 290 -8.24 -21.74 -9.63
C ASP A 290 -8.92 -22.43 -10.83
N THR A 291 -8.78 -21.84 -12.02
CA THR A 291 -9.33 -22.45 -13.25
C THR A 291 -8.63 -23.75 -13.62
N ARG A 292 -7.30 -23.87 -13.42
CA ARG A 292 -6.58 -25.14 -13.61
C ARG A 292 -7.05 -26.21 -12.64
N ALA A 293 -7.20 -25.88 -11.36
CA ALA A 293 -7.69 -26.80 -10.33
C ALA A 293 -9.10 -27.30 -10.67
N ALA A 294 -10.01 -26.39 -11.03
CA ALA A 294 -11.38 -26.75 -11.44
C ALA A 294 -11.42 -27.64 -12.69
N VAL A 295 -10.52 -27.41 -13.66
CA VAL A 295 -10.40 -28.26 -14.86
C VAL A 295 -9.86 -29.64 -14.51
N GLU A 296 -8.90 -29.73 -13.58
CA GLU A 296 -8.36 -31.01 -13.12
C GLU A 296 -9.39 -31.83 -12.34
N GLU A 297 -10.13 -31.18 -11.44
CA GLU A 297 -11.28 -31.76 -10.74
C GLU A 297 -12.33 -32.25 -11.75
N SER A 298 -12.68 -31.43 -12.75
CA SER A 298 -13.62 -31.82 -13.81
C SER A 298 -13.15 -33.05 -14.60
N LYS A 299 -11.83 -33.19 -14.85
CA LYS A 299 -11.27 -34.36 -15.52
C LYS A 299 -11.33 -35.60 -14.64
N ALA A 300 -11.03 -35.47 -13.34
CA ALA A 300 -11.12 -36.55 -12.38
C ALA A 300 -12.56 -37.05 -12.23
N ASP A 301 -13.52 -36.13 -12.11
CA ASP A 301 -14.95 -36.44 -12.04
C ASP A 301 -15.45 -37.11 -13.31
N ASN A 302 -15.01 -36.65 -14.48
CA ASN A 302 -15.39 -37.28 -15.74
C ASN A 302 -14.81 -38.70 -15.87
N ALA A 303 -13.57 -38.91 -15.44
CA ALA A 303 -12.96 -40.24 -15.42
C ALA A 303 -13.69 -41.19 -14.44
N PHE A 304 -14.09 -40.68 -13.28
CA PHE A 304 -14.89 -41.40 -12.29
C PHE A 304 -16.30 -41.71 -12.82
N ALA A 305 -16.97 -40.74 -13.45
CA ALA A 305 -18.28 -40.97 -14.08
C ALA A 305 -18.19 -42.03 -15.19
N ALA A 306 -17.11 -42.03 -15.98
CA ALA A 306 -16.87 -43.04 -17.00
C ALA A 306 -16.67 -44.45 -16.40
N SER A 307 -15.99 -44.56 -15.25
CA SER A 307 -15.82 -45.85 -14.57
C SER A 307 -17.13 -46.35 -13.97
N ILE A 308 -17.90 -45.48 -13.32
CA ILE A 308 -19.25 -45.79 -12.83
C ILE A 308 -20.12 -46.31 -13.97
N ARG A 309 -20.14 -45.61 -15.11
CA ARG A 309 -20.96 -46.00 -16.27
C ARG A 309 -20.67 -47.43 -16.74
N ARG A 310 -19.39 -47.85 -16.72
CA ARG A 310 -19.00 -49.22 -17.08
C ARG A 310 -19.49 -50.24 -16.06
N VAL A 311 -19.34 -49.95 -14.76
CA VAL A 311 -19.80 -50.84 -13.68
C VAL A 311 -21.32 -50.99 -13.72
N THR A 312 -22.06 -49.89 -13.89
CA THR A 312 -23.52 -49.94 -13.98
C THR A 312 -23.98 -50.72 -15.22
N MET A 313 -23.28 -50.59 -16.35
CA MET A 313 -23.58 -51.40 -17.54
C MET A 313 -23.39 -52.89 -17.28
N LEU A 314 -22.36 -53.28 -16.53
CA LEU A 314 -22.12 -54.68 -16.17
C LEU A 314 -23.22 -55.22 -15.25
N THR A 315 -23.64 -54.46 -14.24
CA THR A 315 -24.73 -54.89 -13.34
C THR A 315 -26.06 -55.02 -14.08
N PHE A 316 -26.36 -54.16 -15.06
CA PHE A 316 -27.56 -54.30 -15.89
C PHE A 316 -27.61 -55.59 -16.71
N VAL A 317 -26.45 -56.12 -17.09
CA VAL A 317 -26.37 -57.42 -17.79
C VAL A 317 -26.42 -58.56 -16.78
N TYR A 318 -25.63 -58.48 -15.71
CA TYR A 318 -25.44 -59.59 -14.76
C TYR A 318 -26.71 -59.89 -13.94
N LEU A 319 -27.46 -58.87 -13.53
CA LEU A 319 -28.64 -59.02 -12.67
C LEU A 319 -29.76 -59.86 -13.32
N PRO A 320 -30.22 -59.57 -14.55
CA PRO A 320 -31.23 -60.41 -15.22
C PRO A 320 -30.71 -61.82 -15.54
N LEU A 321 -29.43 -61.97 -15.90
CA LEU A 321 -28.80 -63.27 -16.12
C LEU A 321 -28.78 -64.13 -14.85
N THR A 322 -28.44 -63.51 -13.71
CA THR A 322 -28.44 -64.18 -12.41
C THR A 322 -29.86 -64.52 -11.97
N LEU A 323 -30.84 -63.65 -12.24
CA LEU A 323 -32.24 -63.91 -11.94
C LEU A 323 -32.79 -65.08 -12.78
N ALA A 324 -32.45 -65.13 -14.08
CA ALA A 324 -32.75 -66.29 -14.92
C ALA A 324 -32.10 -67.55 -14.35
N SER A 325 -30.79 -67.51 -14.03
CA SER A 325 -30.08 -68.63 -13.42
C SER A 325 -30.67 -69.08 -12.09
N SER A 326 -31.17 -68.15 -11.27
CA SER A 326 -31.82 -68.46 -9.98
C SER A 326 -33.17 -69.14 -10.19
N ILE A 327 -33.98 -68.68 -11.15
CA ILE A 327 -35.27 -69.30 -11.48
C ILE A 327 -35.08 -70.74 -11.95
N PHE A 328 -34.05 -70.99 -12.77
CA PHE A 328 -33.77 -72.34 -13.26
C PHE A 328 -32.97 -73.21 -12.28
N GLY A 329 -32.18 -72.59 -11.40
CA GLY A 329 -31.48 -73.28 -10.30
C GLY A 329 -32.42 -73.71 -9.17
N MET A 330 -33.55 -73.03 -9.00
CA MET A 330 -34.65 -73.43 -8.11
C MET A 330 -35.54 -74.46 -8.81
N ASN A 331 -35.14 -75.74 -8.76
CA ASN A 331 -35.93 -76.94 -9.08
C ASN A 331 -36.94 -76.81 -10.24
N MET A 332 -36.41 -76.81 -11.46
CA MET A 332 -37.15 -77.03 -12.71
C MET A 332 -37.80 -78.44 -12.82
N THR A 333 -37.80 -79.22 -11.74
CA THR A 333 -38.41 -80.55 -11.65
C THR A 333 -39.88 -80.51 -11.22
N GLN A 334 -40.39 -79.39 -10.68
CA GLN A 334 -41.79 -79.27 -10.25
C GLN A 334 -42.70 -78.44 -11.18
N ILE A 335 -42.14 -77.59 -12.05
CA ILE A 335 -42.94 -76.67 -12.90
C ILE A 335 -43.09 -77.19 -14.34
N THR A 336 -42.20 -78.08 -14.80
CA THR A 336 -42.24 -78.64 -16.15
C THR A 336 -42.64 -80.11 -16.06
N GLY A 337 -43.94 -80.38 -15.89
CA GLY A 337 -44.45 -81.76 -15.88
C GLY A 337 -43.99 -82.53 -17.13
N ASP A 338 -43.26 -83.62 -16.89
CA ASP A 338 -42.76 -84.74 -17.73
C ASP A 338 -42.59 -84.67 -19.27
N HIS A 339 -42.95 -83.62 -19.99
CA HIS A 339 -43.02 -83.63 -21.46
C HIS A 339 -42.54 -82.33 -22.13
N VAL A 340 -41.31 -81.90 -21.87
CA VAL A 340 -40.65 -80.90 -22.74
C VAL A 340 -39.27 -81.38 -23.15
N GLN A 341 -39.14 -81.70 -24.44
CA GLN A 341 -37.85 -81.88 -25.08
C GLN A 341 -37.06 -80.55 -25.02
N SER A 342 -35.87 -80.59 -24.41
CA SER A 342 -34.85 -79.53 -24.37
C SER A 342 -35.04 -78.38 -23.36
N PRO A 343 -34.81 -78.61 -22.05
CA PRO A 343 -34.82 -77.56 -21.01
C PRO A 343 -33.84 -76.41 -21.26
N LEU A 344 -32.77 -76.64 -22.04
CA LEU A 344 -31.81 -75.62 -22.46
C LEU A 344 -32.42 -74.54 -23.35
N TRP A 345 -33.43 -74.88 -24.16
CA TRP A 345 -34.06 -73.91 -25.07
C TRP A 345 -35.00 -72.96 -24.31
N ALA A 346 -35.73 -73.48 -23.31
CA ALA A 346 -36.57 -72.67 -22.43
C ALA A 346 -35.73 -71.70 -21.56
N TYR A 347 -34.55 -72.15 -21.11
CA TYR A 347 -33.56 -71.28 -20.44
C TYR A 347 -33.17 -70.10 -21.32
N PHE A 348 -32.82 -70.36 -22.58
CA PHE A 348 -32.40 -69.33 -23.52
C PHE A 348 -33.51 -68.31 -23.79
N VAL A 349 -34.74 -68.77 -24.02
CA VAL A 349 -35.89 -67.89 -24.29
C VAL A 349 -36.20 -66.99 -23.08
N LEU A 350 -36.19 -67.53 -21.85
CA LEU A 350 -36.46 -66.72 -20.66
C LEU A 350 -35.32 -65.72 -20.37
N ALA A 351 -34.07 -66.13 -20.54
CA ALA A 351 -32.91 -65.25 -20.38
C ALA A 351 -32.94 -64.09 -21.40
N VAL A 352 -33.27 -64.37 -22.66
CA VAL A 352 -33.42 -63.34 -23.70
C VAL A 352 -34.62 -62.44 -23.40
N ALA A 353 -35.76 -62.98 -22.97
CA ALA A 353 -36.93 -62.18 -22.60
C ALA A 353 -36.65 -61.23 -21.42
N LEU A 354 -35.95 -61.71 -20.38
CA LEU A 354 -35.52 -60.89 -19.24
C LEU A 354 -34.49 -59.84 -19.64
N MET A 355 -33.58 -60.16 -20.55
CA MET A 355 -32.62 -59.20 -21.09
C MET A 355 -33.32 -58.11 -21.93
N VAL A 356 -34.30 -58.48 -22.77
CA VAL A 356 -35.11 -57.50 -23.53
C VAL A 356 -35.96 -56.65 -22.59
N ALA A 357 -36.53 -57.23 -21.53
CA ALA A 357 -37.32 -56.47 -20.55
C ALA A 357 -36.46 -55.46 -19.77
N THR A 358 -35.24 -55.84 -19.38
CA THR A 358 -34.31 -54.94 -18.66
C THR A 358 -33.75 -53.85 -19.57
N PHE A 359 -33.31 -54.16 -20.79
CA PHE A 359 -32.87 -53.15 -21.75
C PHE A 359 -34.01 -52.27 -22.24
N GLY A 360 -35.20 -52.84 -22.46
CA GLY A 360 -36.40 -52.10 -22.85
C GLY A 360 -36.86 -51.15 -21.76
N GLY A 361 -36.91 -51.61 -20.51
CA GLY A 361 -37.20 -50.78 -19.34
C GLY A 361 -36.19 -49.65 -19.17
N TRP A 362 -34.89 -49.94 -19.32
CA TRP A 362 -33.83 -48.94 -19.29
C TRP A 362 -33.97 -47.90 -20.41
N PHE A 363 -34.25 -48.32 -21.64
CA PHE A 363 -34.39 -47.41 -22.78
C PHE A 363 -35.58 -46.46 -22.62
N VAL A 364 -36.72 -46.99 -22.14
CA VAL A 364 -37.91 -46.19 -21.85
C VAL A 364 -37.63 -45.22 -20.71
N TRP A 365 -37.03 -45.69 -19.61
CA TRP A 365 -36.65 -44.87 -18.46
C TRP A 365 -35.67 -43.75 -18.84
N SER A 366 -34.62 -44.08 -19.60
CA SER A 366 -33.60 -43.14 -20.08
C SER A 366 -34.20 -42.08 -21.00
N ARG A 367 -35.12 -42.48 -21.91
CA ARG A 367 -35.83 -41.51 -22.74
C ARG A 367 -36.69 -40.57 -21.90
N ILE A 368 -37.49 -41.11 -20.98
CA ILE A 368 -38.38 -40.31 -20.13
C ILE A 368 -37.58 -39.30 -19.31
N LEU A 369 -36.52 -39.73 -18.62
CA LEU A 369 -35.65 -38.81 -17.85
C LEU A 369 -35.03 -37.73 -18.73
N SER A 370 -34.53 -38.09 -19.92
CA SER A 370 -33.91 -37.11 -20.84
C SER A 370 -34.90 -36.03 -21.30
N THR A 371 -36.18 -36.38 -21.49
CA THR A 371 -37.25 -35.40 -21.78
C THR A 371 -37.58 -34.53 -20.57
N MET A 372 -37.56 -35.09 -19.36
CA MET A 372 -37.82 -34.33 -18.14
C MET A 372 -36.68 -33.33 -17.84
N GLU A 373 -35.42 -33.73 -18.01
CA GLU A 373 -34.26 -32.83 -17.87
C GLU A 373 -34.29 -31.69 -18.88
N ARG A 374 -34.71 -31.96 -20.13
CA ARG A 374 -34.92 -30.92 -21.15
C ARG A 374 -36.02 -29.95 -20.73
N MET A 375 -37.16 -30.43 -20.22
CA MET A 375 -38.23 -29.55 -19.74
C MET A 375 -37.84 -28.73 -18.49
N ALA A 376 -37.01 -29.30 -17.60
CA ALA A 376 -36.50 -28.59 -16.43
C ALA A 376 -35.56 -27.44 -16.80
N LYS A 377 -34.62 -27.65 -17.74
CA LYS A 377 -33.71 -26.59 -18.22
C LYS A 377 -34.44 -25.43 -18.90
N TRP A 378 -35.55 -25.70 -19.58
CA TRP A 378 -36.39 -24.67 -20.21
C TRP A 378 -37.16 -23.81 -19.20
N ARG A 379 -37.49 -24.36 -18.02
CA ARG A 379 -38.15 -23.58 -16.95
C ARG A 379 -37.20 -22.66 -16.20
N THR A 380 -35.93 -23.01 -16.09
CA THR A 380 -34.91 -22.19 -15.42
C THR A 380 -34.32 -21.09 -16.31
N SER A 381 -34.53 -21.13 -17.63
CA SER A 381 -34.06 -20.12 -18.59
C SER A 381 -35.10 -19.03 -18.91
N LEU A 382 -36.28 -19.08 -18.29
CA LEU A 382 -37.25 -17.99 -18.40
C LEU A 382 -36.85 -16.90 -17.40
N PRO A 383 -36.50 -15.68 -17.85
CA PRO A 383 -36.27 -14.58 -16.93
C PRO A 383 -37.56 -14.27 -16.18
N ASN A 384 -37.46 -14.18 -14.84
CA ASN A 384 -38.54 -13.67 -14.01
C ASN A 384 -38.90 -12.27 -14.51
N ALA A 385 -40.04 -12.14 -15.18
CA ALA A 385 -40.67 -10.88 -15.57
C ALA A 385 -41.51 -10.34 -14.41
#